data_AF-A0AA41X5Z0-F1
#
_entry.id   AF-A0AA41X5Z0-F1
#
_cell.length_a   1.000
_cell.length_b   1.000
_cell.length_c   1.000
_cell.angle_alpha   90.00
_cell.angle_beta   90.00
_cell.angle_gamma   90.00
#
_symmetry.space_group_name_H-M   'P 1'
#
loop_
_entity.id
_entity.type
_entity.pdbx_description
1 polymer ?
#
loop_
_entity_poly.entity_id
_entity_poly.type
_entity_poly.pdbx_seq_one_letter_code
_entity_poly.pdbx_strand_id
1 'polypeptide(L)'
;MEKWLSARFAGNSILAINTIILLMHVLILLGVLPSDFVWGGRLQRGSDLVLFESVSIGMQLLFIVLVAARAGYILQGRFIGAVRIGLWALFGLMVLNTAGNLLSLSSLETIVMTPLTAILAVLLFRLAAWE
;
A
#
# COMPACT_ATOMS: atom_id res chain seq x y z
N MET A 1 -18.91 5.42 -18.91
CA MET A 1 -18.51 4.32 -18.00
C MET A 1 -18.08 4.86 -16.62
N GLU A 2 -18.83 5.80 -16.04
CA GLU A 2 -18.28 6.75 -15.05
C GLU A 2 -18.76 6.58 -13.59
N LYS A 3 -19.48 5.51 -13.25
CA LYS A 3 -20.10 5.42 -11.90
C LYS A 3 -19.38 4.50 -10.91
N TRP A 4 -18.57 3.54 -11.35
CA TRP A 4 -18.04 2.47 -10.47
C TRP A 4 -16.68 2.79 -9.81
N LEU A 5 -15.89 3.70 -10.38
CA LEU A 5 -14.59 4.11 -9.85
C LEU A 5 -14.49 5.64 -9.84
N SER A 6 -15.26 6.28 -8.95
CA SER A 6 -15.05 7.70 -8.67
C SER A 6 -13.70 7.90 -7.97
N ALA A 7 -13.04 9.03 -8.19
CA ALA A 7 -11.75 9.31 -7.53
C ALA A 7 -11.87 9.30 -6.00
N ARG A 8 -13.01 9.74 -5.46
CA ARG A 8 -13.32 9.66 -4.03
C ARG A 8 -13.44 8.21 -3.54
N PHE A 9 -14.15 7.36 -4.30
CA PHE A 9 -14.24 5.95 -3.98
C PHE A 9 -12.86 5.29 -4.00
N ALA A 10 -12.07 5.53 -5.07
CA ALA A 10 -10.71 5.00 -5.17
C ALA A 10 -9.84 5.45 -3.99
N GLY A 11 -9.82 6.75 -3.66
CA GLY A 11 -9.09 7.29 -2.51
C GLY A 11 -9.49 6.61 -1.20
N ASN A 12 -10.79 6.49 -0.93
CA ASN A 12 -11.28 5.89 0.31
C ASN A 12 -10.98 4.40 0.41
N SER A 13 -11.12 3.66 -0.70
CA SER A 13 -10.76 2.24 -0.76
C SER A 13 -9.27 2.05 -0.50
N ILE A 14 -8.40 2.87 -1.12
CA ILE A 14 -6.96 2.81 -0.88
C ILE A 14 -6.65 3.10 0.60
N LEU A 15 -7.25 4.13 1.19
CA LEU A 15 -7.04 4.47 2.60
C LEU A 15 -7.48 3.34 3.54
N ALA A 16 -8.65 2.74 3.29
CA ALA A 16 -9.15 1.63 4.09
C ALA A 16 -8.21 0.41 4.03
N ILE A 17 -7.81 0.00 2.81
CA ILE A 17 -6.89 -1.13 2.60
C ILE A 17 -5.55 -0.86 3.29
N ASN A 18 -4.96 0.32 3.05
CA ASN A 18 -3.67 0.69 3.64
C ASN A 18 -3.71 0.77 5.17
N THR A 19 -4.84 1.17 5.75
CA THR A 19 -5.01 1.19 7.21
C THR A 19 -5.05 -0.22 7.77
N ILE A 20 -5.74 -1.15 7.10
CA ILE A 20 -5.75 -2.57 7.51
C ILE A 20 -4.35 -3.17 7.42
N ILE A 21 -3.60 -2.89 6.34
CA ILE A 21 -2.21 -3.35 6.17
C ILE A 21 -1.30 -2.74 7.25
N LEU A 22 -1.46 -1.45 7.57
CA LEU A 22 -0.72 -0.80 8.66
C LEU A 22 -0.96 -1.49 10.00
N LEU A 23 -2.22 -1.77 10.33
CA LEU A 23 -2.58 -2.47 11.56
C LEU A 23 -1.98 -3.88 11.58
N MET A 24 -1.97 -4.60 10.45
CA MET A 24 -1.31 -5.89 10.35
C MET A 24 0.18 -5.79 10.69
N HIS A 25 0.93 -4.84 10.11
CA HIS A 25 2.36 -4.64 10.43
C HIS A 25 2.58 -4.33 11.92
N VAL A 26 1.73 -3.48 12.51
CA VAL A 26 1.79 -3.19 13.95
C VAL A 26 1.55 -4.45 14.78
N LEU A 27 0.57 -5.28 14.41
CA LEU A 27 0.28 -6.53 15.11
C LEU A 27 1.39 -7.58 14.96
N ILE A 28 2.08 -7.64 13.80
CA ILE A 28 3.26 -8.49 13.61
C ILE A 28 4.39 -8.01 14.51
N LEU A 29 4.64 -6.71 14.57
CA LEU A 29 5.68 -6.12 15.42
C LEU A 29 5.41 -6.35 16.92
N LEU A 30 4.15 -6.32 17.34
CA LEU A 30 3.71 -6.65 18.70
C LEU A 30 3.72 -8.17 18.99
N GLY A 31 4.03 -9.01 17.99
CA GLY A 31 4.06 -10.46 18.12
C GLY A 31 2.68 -11.13 18.23
N VAL A 32 1.60 -10.41 17.91
CA VAL A 32 0.23 -10.92 17.90
C VAL A 32 -0.04 -11.75 16.63
N LEU A 33 0.47 -11.29 15.50
CA LEU A 33 0.43 -12.01 14.21
C LEU A 33 1.82 -12.61 13.90
N PRO A 34 1.87 -13.77 13.21
CA PRO A 34 3.15 -14.37 12.85
C PRO A 34 3.85 -13.57 11.73
N SER A 35 5.18 -13.52 11.78
CA SER A 35 6.00 -12.82 10.78
C SER A 35 5.98 -13.49 9.40
N ASP A 36 5.43 -14.70 9.30
CA ASP A 36 5.32 -15.45 8.05
C ASP A 36 4.37 -14.79 7.02
N PHE A 37 3.53 -13.85 7.46
CA PHE A 37 2.64 -13.07 6.60
C PHE A 37 3.37 -12.07 5.69
N VAL A 38 4.61 -11.72 6.02
CA VAL A 38 5.39 -10.67 5.35
C VAL A 38 6.74 -11.21 4.90
N TRP A 39 7.31 -10.59 3.85
CA TRP A 39 8.65 -10.91 3.34
C TRP A 39 8.86 -12.40 3.02
N GLY A 40 7.84 -13.06 2.45
CA GLY A 40 7.86 -14.49 2.13
C GLY A 40 8.13 -15.42 3.31
N GLY A 41 7.91 -14.96 4.55
CA GLY A 41 8.22 -15.70 5.78
C GLY A 41 9.70 -15.97 6.02
N ARG A 42 10.58 -15.19 5.37
CA ARG A 42 12.04 -15.35 5.49
C ARG A 42 12.62 -14.64 6.71
N LEU A 43 11.92 -13.64 7.23
CA LEU A 43 12.35 -12.86 8.40
C LEU A 43 11.78 -13.49 9.67
N GLN A 44 12.67 -14.11 10.44
CA GLN A 44 12.34 -14.69 11.75
C GLN A 44 12.59 -13.67 12.87
N ARG A 45 12.00 -13.92 14.04
CA ARG A 45 12.07 -13.07 15.24
C ARG A 45 13.49 -12.54 15.48
N GLY A 46 13.64 -11.22 15.61
CA GLY A 46 14.94 -10.58 15.86
C GLY A 46 14.97 -9.10 15.47
N SER A 47 16.17 -8.51 15.49
CA SER A 47 16.41 -7.11 15.12
C SER A 47 16.03 -6.80 13.67
N ASP A 48 16.24 -7.77 12.77
CA ASP A 48 15.95 -7.59 11.35
C ASP A 48 14.44 -7.47 11.12
N LEU A 49 13.64 -8.32 11.77
CA LEU A 49 12.18 -8.20 11.70
C LEU A 49 11.71 -6.81 12.16
N VAL A 50 12.23 -6.31 13.29
CA VAL A 50 11.86 -4.98 13.80
C VAL A 50 12.21 -3.88 12.81
N LEU A 51 13.39 -3.94 12.18
CA LEU A 51 13.83 -2.97 11.19
C LEU A 51 12.92 -2.98 9.96
N PHE A 52 12.70 -4.15 9.37
CA PHE A 52 11.89 -4.30 8.17
C PHE A 52 10.42 -3.92 8.41
N GLU A 53 9.83 -4.31 9.54
CA GLU A 53 8.47 -3.89 9.89
C GLU A 53 8.37 -2.39 10.15
N SER A 54 9.39 -1.78 10.76
CA SER A 54 9.44 -0.32 10.94
C SER A 54 9.50 0.42 9.60
N VAL A 55 10.27 -0.10 8.64
CA VAL A 55 10.33 0.44 7.26
C VAL A 55 8.96 0.27 6.58
N SER A 56 8.33 -0.90 6.69
CA SER A 56 6.98 -1.15 6.15
C SER A 56 5.95 -0.18 6.71
N ILE A 57 5.95 0.03 8.02
CA ILE A 57 5.07 1.00 8.70
C ILE A 57 5.32 2.43 8.17
N GLY A 58 6.58 2.84 8.08
CA GLY A 58 6.94 4.16 7.56
C GLY A 58 6.47 4.37 6.12
N MET A 59 6.69 3.39 5.24
CA MET A 59 6.18 3.40 3.87
C MET A 59 4.66 3.43 3.82
N GLN A 60 4.00 2.67 4.69
CA GLN A 60 2.54 2.60 4.74
C GLN A 60 1.91 3.93 5.19
N LEU A 61 2.53 4.61 6.15
CA LEU A 61 2.15 5.96 6.56
C LEU A 61 2.33 6.97 5.42
N LEU A 62 3.45 6.90 4.68
CA LEU A 62 3.68 7.74 3.50
C LEU A 62 2.57 7.53 2.45
N PHE A 63 2.19 6.28 2.19
CA PHE A 63 1.05 5.94 1.32
C PHE A 63 -0.24 6.64 1.76
N ILE A 64 -0.59 6.49 3.04
CA ILE A 64 -1.80 7.07 3.61
C ILE A 64 -1.78 8.60 3.48
N VAL A 65 -0.66 9.26 3.81
CA VAL A 65 -0.52 10.71 3.71
C VAL A 65 -0.70 11.19 2.27
N LEU A 66 -0.04 10.57 1.29
CA LEU A 66 -0.15 10.99 -0.11
C LEU A 66 -1.57 10.82 -0.65
N VAL A 67 -2.24 9.72 -0.32
CA VAL A 67 -3.62 9.44 -0.75
C VAL A 67 -4.60 10.37 -0.05
N ALA A 68 -4.46 10.60 1.26
CA ALA A 68 -5.31 11.51 2.01
C ALA A 68 -5.16 12.96 1.54
N ALA A 69 -3.93 13.37 1.16
CA ALA A 69 -3.67 14.68 0.58
C ALA A 69 -4.35 14.84 -0.78
N ARG A 70 -4.27 13.82 -1.66
CA ARG A 70 -4.95 13.85 -2.96
C ARG A 70 -6.48 13.82 -2.82
N ALA A 71 -6.99 13.10 -1.83
CA ALA A 71 -8.43 13.06 -1.52
C ALA A 71 -8.95 14.37 -0.88
N GLY A 72 -8.05 15.30 -0.52
CA GLY A 72 -8.40 16.59 0.07
C GLY A 72 -8.69 16.54 1.57
N TYR A 73 -8.43 15.41 2.24
CA TYR A 73 -8.62 15.28 3.69
C TYR A 73 -7.56 16.00 4.50
N ILE A 74 -6.36 16.12 3.94
CA ILE A 74 -5.24 16.87 4.52
C ILE A 74 -4.62 17.79 3.49
N LEU A 75 -3.80 18.74 3.96
CA LEU A 75 -3.06 19.71 3.13
C LEU A 75 -3.91 20.62 2.23
N GLN A 76 -5.24 20.45 2.16
CA GLN A 76 -6.20 21.33 1.49
C GLN A 76 -5.78 21.76 0.07
N GLY A 77 -5.23 20.84 -0.72
CA GLY A 77 -4.77 21.14 -2.09
C GLY A 77 -3.40 21.84 -2.16
N ARG A 78 -2.62 21.88 -1.08
CA ARG A 78 -1.20 22.27 -1.14
C ARG A 78 -0.37 21.13 -1.76
N PHE A 79 0.71 21.51 -2.44
CA PHE A 79 1.68 20.57 -3.03
C PHE A 79 1.07 19.59 -4.06
N ILE A 80 0.01 19.98 -4.78
CA ILE A 80 -0.69 19.12 -5.75
C ILE A 80 0.26 18.41 -6.72
N GLY A 81 1.27 19.12 -7.25
CA GLY A 81 2.28 18.54 -8.14
C GLY A 81 3.09 17.43 -7.48
N ALA A 82 3.62 17.69 -6.27
CA ALA A 82 4.43 16.71 -5.53
C ALA A 82 3.58 15.50 -5.09
N VAL A 83 2.35 15.73 -4.62
CA VAL A 83 1.41 14.66 -4.26
C VAL A 83 1.10 13.78 -5.47
N ARG A 84 0.85 14.38 -6.64
CA ARG A 84 0.58 13.65 -7.88
C ARG A 84 1.79 12.82 -8.32
N ILE A 85 3.01 13.38 -8.29
CA ILE A 85 4.25 12.63 -8.59
C ILE A 85 4.40 11.48 -7.60
N GLY A 86 4.18 11.73 -6.30
CA GLY A 86 4.19 10.71 -5.27
C GLY A 86 3.24 9.56 -5.58
N LEU A 87 1.98 9.84 -5.94
CA LEU A 87 1.01 8.80 -6.32
C LEU A 87 1.43 7.99 -7.55
N TRP A 88 2.06 8.60 -8.55
CA TRP A 88 2.61 7.88 -9.69
C TRP A 88 3.78 6.96 -9.30
N ALA A 89 4.64 7.41 -8.37
CA ALA A 89 5.69 6.57 -7.82
C ALA A 89 5.09 5.38 -7.04
N LEU A 90 4.04 5.61 -6.23
CA LEU A 90 3.33 4.54 -5.52
C LEU A 90 2.66 3.56 -6.48
N PHE A 91 2.08 4.05 -7.58
CA PHE A 91 1.52 3.20 -8.64
C PHE A 91 2.61 2.30 -9.24
N GLY A 92 3.75 2.87 -9.65
CA GLY A 92 4.87 2.10 -10.18
C GLY A 92 5.37 1.04 -9.19
N LEU A 93 5.45 1.41 -7.90
CA LEU A 93 5.82 0.48 -6.83
C LEU A 93 4.80 -0.67 -6.69
N MET A 94 3.49 -0.41 -6.80
CA MET A 94 2.47 -1.46 -6.73
C MET A 94 2.48 -2.39 -7.95
N VAL A 95 2.80 -1.86 -9.13
CA VAL A 95 3.04 -2.68 -10.33
C VAL A 95 4.26 -3.60 -10.12
N LEU A 96 5.36 -3.05 -9.62
CA LEU A 96 6.57 -3.83 -9.32
C LEU A 96 6.29 -4.89 -8.25
N ASN A 97 5.55 -4.55 -7.19
CA ASN A 97 5.13 -5.51 -6.17
C ASN A 97 4.26 -6.62 -6.76
N THR A 98 3.33 -6.30 -7.66
CA THR A 98 2.50 -7.30 -8.33
C THR A 98 3.36 -8.26 -9.16
N ALA A 99 4.36 -7.74 -9.88
CA ALA A 99 5.31 -8.58 -10.60
C ALA A 99 6.16 -9.44 -9.65
N GLY A 100 6.64 -8.88 -8.54
CA GLY A 100 7.38 -9.62 -7.51
C GLY A 100 6.55 -10.75 -6.90
N ASN A 101 5.29 -10.48 -6.56
CA ASN A 101 4.37 -11.46 -5.98
C ASN A 101 4.03 -12.60 -6.96
N LEU A 102 3.90 -12.30 -8.26
CA LEU A 102 3.71 -13.30 -9.33
C LEU A 102 4.93 -14.21 -9.50
N LEU A 103 6.14 -13.68 -9.26
CA LEU A 103 7.39 -14.43 -9.36
C LEU A 103 7.78 -15.11 -8.04
N SER A 104 7.01 -14.89 -6.96
CA SER A 104 7.30 -15.49 -5.66
C SER A 104 6.98 -16.98 -5.63
N LEU A 105 7.76 -17.71 -4.83
CA LEU A 105 7.52 -19.11 -4.50
C LEU A 105 6.52 -19.27 -3.33
N SER A 106 6.16 -18.19 -2.64
CA SER A 106 5.21 -18.20 -1.52
C SER A 106 3.77 -18.18 -2.02
N SER A 107 3.00 -19.22 -1.67
CA SER A 107 1.57 -19.29 -2.03
C SER A 107 0.75 -18.13 -1.47
N LEU A 108 1.12 -17.59 -0.30
CA LEU A 108 0.46 -16.43 0.29
C LEU A 108 0.69 -15.18 -0.57
N GLU A 109 1.94 -14.96 -1.01
CA GLU A 109 2.26 -13.81 -1.85
C GLU A 109 1.56 -13.91 -3.22
N THR A 110 1.59 -15.10 -3.84
CA THR A 110 0.97 -15.29 -5.14
C THR A 110 -0.56 -15.19 -5.10
N ILE A 111 -1.23 -15.81 -4.12
CA ILE A 111 -2.70 -15.92 -4.08
C ILE A 111 -3.36 -14.71 -3.42
N VAL A 112 -2.74 -14.12 -2.39
CA VAL A 112 -3.34 -13.02 -1.62
C VAL A 112 -2.70 -11.68 -1.98
N MET A 113 -1.38 -11.59 -1.99
CA MET A 113 -0.70 -10.31 -2.20
C MET A 113 -0.76 -9.85 -3.65
N THR A 114 -0.66 -10.75 -4.63
CA THR A 114 -0.81 -10.39 -6.05
C THR A 114 -2.12 -9.68 -6.38
N PRO A 115 -3.32 -10.24 -6.10
CA PRO A 115 -4.56 -9.55 -6.40
C PRO A 115 -4.70 -8.26 -5.59
N LEU A 116 -4.21 -8.24 -4.34
CA LEU A 116 -4.22 -7.04 -3.50
C LEU A 116 -3.41 -5.90 -4.13
N THR A 117 -2.15 -6.16 -4.52
CA THR A 117 -1.28 -5.14 -5.12
C THR A 117 -1.74 -4.74 -6.52
N ALA A 118 -2.34 -5.66 -7.27
CA ALA A 118 -2.95 -5.36 -8.56
C ALA A 118 -4.17 -4.42 -8.41
N ILE A 119 -5.07 -4.69 -7.46
CA ILE A 119 -6.20 -3.81 -7.14
C ILE A 119 -5.69 -2.43 -6.71
N LEU A 120 -4.71 -2.37 -5.81
CA LEU A 120 -4.11 -1.11 -5.37
C LEU A 120 -3.47 -0.34 -6.54
N ALA A 121 -2.80 -1.01 -7.47
CA ALA A 121 -2.25 -0.38 -8.66
C ALA A 121 -3.36 0.26 -9.53
N VAL A 122 -4.45 -0.45 -9.78
CA VAL A 122 -5.58 0.11 -10.56
C VAL A 122 -6.22 1.31 -9.85
N LEU A 123 -6.42 1.23 -8.53
CA LEU A 123 -7.00 2.33 -7.76
C LEU A 123 -6.06 3.55 -7.74
N LEU A 124 -4.75 3.34 -7.57
CA LEU A 124 -3.76 4.41 -7.57
C LEU A 124 -3.66 5.09 -8.94
N PHE A 125 -3.67 4.32 -10.02
CA PHE A 125 -3.71 4.87 -11.38
C PHE A 125 -4.93 5.78 -11.55
N ARG A 126 -6.12 5.32 -11.14
CA ARG A 126 -7.35 6.10 -11.22
C ARG A 126 -7.30 7.40 -10.41
N LEU A 127 -6.66 7.37 -9.23
CA LEU A 127 -6.52 8.52 -8.35
C LEU A 127 -5.44 9.51 -8.83
N ALA A 128 -4.34 9.00 -9.40
CA ALA A 128 -3.22 9.79 -9.92
C ALA A 128 -3.55 10.47 -11.25
N ALA A 129 -4.39 9.84 -12.08
CA ALA A 129 -4.88 10.37 -13.36
C ALA A 129 -6.15 11.24 -13.25
N TRP A 130 -6.72 11.37 -12.04
CA TRP A 130 -7.84 12.29 -11.82
C TRP A 130 -7.36 13.74 -11.99
N GLU A 131 -8.12 14.58 -12.70
CA GLU A 131 -7.86 16.03 -12.82
C GLU A 131 -8.50 16.82 -11.69
#